data_AF-A0A210P642-F1
#
_entry.id   AF-A0A210P642-F1
#
_cell.length_a   1.000
_cell.length_b   1.000
_cell.length_c   1.000
_cell.angle_alpha   90.00
_cell.angle_beta   90.00
_cell.angle_gamma   90.00
#
_symmetry.space_group_name_H-M   'P 1'
#
loop_
_entity.id
_entity.type
_entity.pdbx_description
1 polymer ?
#
loop_
_entity_poly.entity_id
_entity_poly.type
_entity_poly.pdbx_seq_one_letter_code
_entity_poly.pdbx_strand_id
1 'polypeptide(L)' 'MKYRVQLDMVSQLFTVSDKDNSSVSANGKTILEAVNKLQNK' A
#
# COMPACT_ATOMS: atom_id res chain seq x y z
N MET A 1 12.86 2.37 3.94
CA MET A 1 11.72 1.44 4.09
C MET A 1 11.55 0.66 2.80
N LYS A 2 11.36 -0.67 2.88
CA LYS A 2 11.06 -1.51 1.72
C LYS A 2 9.56 -1.78 1.75
N TYR A 3 8.87 -1.47 0.66
CA TYR A 3 7.44 -1.69 0.55
C TYR A 3 7.13 -2.87 -0.36
N ARG A 4 6.07 -3.59 -0.06
CA ARG A 4 5.42 -4.53 -0.98
C ARG A 4 4.21 -3.82 -1.58
N VAL A 5 4.11 -3.87 -2.91
CA VAL A 5 2.98 -3.30 -3.65
C VAL A 5 2.21 -4.45 -4.30
N GLN A 6 0.90 -4.44 -4.14
CA GLN A 6 0.00 -5.37 -4.80
C GLN A 6 -1.11 -4.57 -5.50
N LEU A 7 -1.40 -4.93 -6.75
CA LEU A 7 -2.55 -4.40 -7.47
C LEU A 7 -3.70 -5.41 -7.35
N ASP A 8 -4.82 -4.96 -6.81
CA ASP A 8 -6.07 -5.70 -6.89
C ASP A 8 -6.74 -5.39 -8.23
N MET A 9 -6.87 -6.40 -9.08
CA MET A 9 -7.44 -6.26 -10.43
C MET A 9 -8.96 -6.10 -10.42
N VAL A 10 -9.65 -6.49 -9.33
CA VAL A 10 -11.11 -6.36 -9.18
C VAL A 10 -11.45 -4.93 -8.74
N SER A 11 -10.80 -4.44 -7.69
CA SER A 11 -11.03 -3.08 -7.19
C SER A 11 -10.22 -2.00 -7.92
N GLN A 12 -9.22 -2.40 -8.72
CA GLN A 12 -8.24 -1.53 -9.38
C GLN A 12 -7.49 -0.62 -8.39
N LEU A 13 -7.25 -1.11 -7.17
CA LEU A 13 -6.54 -0.39 -6.13
C LEU A 13 -5.15 -0.97 -5.89
N PHE A 14 -4.20 -0.08 -5.60
CA PHE A 14 -2.89 -0.44 -5.10
C PHE A 14 -2.94 -0.56 -3.58
N THR A 15 -2.56 -1.74 -3.10
CA THR A 15 -2.28 -1.99 -1.69
C THR A 15 -0.78 -1.92 -1.48
N VAL A 16 -0.34 -1.07 -0.56
CA VAL A 16 1.05 -0.96 -0.14
C VAL A 16 1.14 -1.46 1.29
N SER A 17 2.09 -2.34 1.57
CA SER A 17 2.41 -2.80 2.92
C SER A 17 3.90 -2.69 3.21
N ASP A 18 4.25 -2.57 4.49
CA ASP A 18 5.65 -2.66 4.90
C ASP A 18 6.15 -4.11 4.70
N LYS A 19 7.32 -4.26 4.09
CA LYS A 19 7.89 -5.58 3.77
C LYS A 19 8.25 -6.36 5.03
N ASP A 20 8.70 -5.67 6.06
CA ASP A 20 9.15 -6.25 7.32
C ASP A 20 7.98 -6.35 8.33
N ASN A 21 6.92 -5.57 8.14
CA ASN A 21 5.69 -5.64 8.94
C ASN A 21 4.41 -5.62 8.06
N SER A 22 3.95 -6.81 7.68
CA SER A 22 2.77 -6.98 6.84
C SER A 22 1.44 -6.59 7.51
N SER A 23 1.44 -6.34 8.83
CA SER A 23 0.24 -5.86 9.56
C SER A 23 -0.05 -4.38 9.28
N VAL A 24 0.90 -3.65 8.71
CA VAL A 24 0.74 -2.25 8.32
C VAL A 24 0.59 -2.19 6.81
N SER A 25 -0.64 -1.91 6.36
CA SER A 25 -0.95 -1.72 4.94
C SER A 25 -1.95 -0.59 4.70
N ALA A 26 -1.93 -0.04 3.49
CA ALA A 26 -2.82 1.01 3.05
C ALA A 26 -3.16 0.86 1.56
N ASN A 27 -4.38 1.26 1.20
CA ASN A 27 -4.92 1.16 -0.16
C ASN A 27 -5.04 2.56 -0.79
N GLY A 28 -4.77 2.66 -2.09
CA GLY A 28 -4.89 3.90 -2.86
C GLY A 28 -5.14 3.64 -4.34
N LYS A 29 -5.66 4.63 -5.05
CA LYS A 29 -5.81 4.57 -6.52
C LYS A 29 -4.47 4.65 -7.23
N THR A 30 -3.46 5.20 -6.57
CA THR A 30 -2.07 5.22 -7.03
C THR A 30 -1.16 4.69 -5.94
N ILE A 31 0.03 4.22 -6.33
CA ILE A 31 1.05 3.77 -5.38
C ILE A 31 1.41 4.91 -4.41
N LEU A 32 1.56 6.15 -4.92
CA LEU A 32 1.89 7.32 -4.10
C LEU A 32 0.83 7.59 -3.03
N GLU A 33 -0.45 7.52 -3.39
CA GLU A 33 -1.55 7.70 -2.44
C GLU A 33 -1.53 6.61 -1.35
N ALA A 34 -1.31 5.35 -1.74
CA ALA A 34 -1.22 4.24 -0.81
C ALA A 34 -0.01 4.39 0.14
N VAL A 35 1.16 4.82 -0.36
CA VAL A 35 2.36 5.10 0.45
C VAL A 35 2.10 6.24 1.43
N ASN A 36 1.52 7.36 0.98
CA ASN A 36 1.23 8.50 1.85
C ASN A 36 0.25 8.13 2.97
N LYS A 37 -0.75 7.30 2.68
CA LYS A 37 -1.68 6.78 3.69
C LYS A 37 -1.01 5.83 4.68
N LEU A 38 0.00 5.08 4.24
CA LEU A 38 0.79 4.20 5.10
C LEU A 38 1.69 4.99 6.06
N GLN A 39 2.27 6.10 5.59
CA GLN A 39 3.19 6.93 6.37
C GLN A 39 2.49 7.89 7.35
N ASN A 40 1.24 8.26 7.08
CA ASN A 40 0.42 9.15 7.92
C ASN A 40 -0.53 8.40 8.88
N LYS A 41 -0.32 7.10 9.08
CA LYS A 41 -1.06 6.24 10.01
C LYS A 41 -0.21 5.94 11.24
#